data_AF-A0A7R9Y1E1-F1
#
_entry.id   AF-A0A7R9Y1E1-F1
#
_cell.length_a   1.000
_cell.length_b   1.000
_cell.length_c   1.000
_cell.angle_alpha   90.00
_cell.angle_beta   90.00
_cell.angle_gamma   90.00
#
_symmetry.space_group_name_H-M   'P 1'
#
loop_
_entity.id
_entity.type
_entity.pdbx_description
1 polymer ?
#
loop_
_entity_poly.entity_id
_entity_poly.type
_entity_poly.pdbx_seq_one_letter_code
_entity_poly.pdbx_strand_id
1 'polypeptide(L)'
;ACTPLPPAPVRPLRRGGGYVCPVTLTRDTKNGEVRVVSEGFYEATVCLSTGALTRLASTPQVRGTFAEPPVELIHRAFDRPNVWRRPTDNDICPGSRSYAAQWKRHGLDRMEPSSFRADVDTQALTVICRCAFEPGPPDASGGACIGGGETYSDSGHRCWKAHVMHTVEYSFQRDRVSVGVTMAVSDSNRDEADRLKSWPRVGVSLELAAAVGQVGTTYLGEGPHECYPDRRAAAHRGIHA
;
A
#
# COMPACT_ATOMS: atom_id res chain seq x y z
N ALA A 1 9.39 43.27 -12.48
CA ALA A 1 9.02 41.86 -12.60
C ALA A 1 7.63 41.68 -12.01
N CYS A 2 6.61 41.46 -12.84
CA CYS A 2 5.25 41.20 -12.36
C CYS A 2 5.14 39.75 -11.91
N THR A 3 4.92 39.54 -10.62
CA THR A 3 4.53 38.25 -10.06
C THR A 3 3.16 37.86 -10.62
N PRO A 4 2.96 36.65 -11.17
CA PRO A 4 1.64 36.23 -11.59
C PRO A 4 0.72 36.12 -10.36
N LEU A 5 -0.44 36.76 -10.42
CA LEU A 5 -1.48 36.63 -9.41
C LEU A 5 -1.94 35.16 -9.32
N PRO A 6 -2.24 34.65 -8.12
CA PRO A 6 -2.83 33.33 -7.97
C PRO A 6 -4.18 33.27 -8.69
N PRO A 7 -4.57 32.10 -9.26
CA PRO A 7 -5.86 31.96 -9.91
C PRO A 7 -6.98 32.27 -8.92
N ALA A 8 -7.95 33.09 -9.37
CA ALA A 8 -9.09 33.47 -8.55
C ALA A 8 -9.87 32.21 -8.11
N PRO A 9 -10.34 32.15 -6.84
CA PRO A 9 -11.16 31.04 -6.39
C PRO A 9 -12.42 30.96 -7.24
N VAL A 10 -12.60 29.83 -7.91
CA VAL A 10 -13.80 29.54 -8.71
C VAL A 10 -14.98 29.52 -7.75
N ARG A 11 -15.86 30.53 -7.85
CA ARG A 11 -17.09 30.54 -7.06
C ARG A 11 -17.95 29.33 -7.45
N PRO A 12 -18.39 28.49 -6.50
CA PRO A 12 -19.26 27.37 -6.82
C PRO A 12 -20.58 27.90 -7.39
N LEU A 13 -20.96 27.39 -8.57
CA LEU A 13 -22.20 27.71 -9.25
C LEU A 13 -23.38 27.18 -8.42
N ARG A 14 -24.15 28.09 -7.82
CA ARG A 14 -25.47 27.76 -7.26
C ARG A 14 -26.45 27.49 -8.41
N ARG A 15 -26.76 26.22 -8.66
CA ARG A 15 -28.01 25.82 -9.33
C ARG A 15 -28.80 24.92 -8.39
N GLY A 16 -29.99 25.40 -8.01
CA GLY A 16 -31.11 24.67 -7.38
C GLY A 16 -30.80 23.45 -6.50
N GLY A 17 -30.86 23.64 -5.18
CA GLY A 17 -31.25 22.56 -4.26
C GLY A 17 -30.22 21.48 -3.97
N GLY A 18 -28.99 21.87 -3.62
CA GLY A 18 -27.98 20.96 -3.08
C GLY A 18 -26.58 21.46 -3.39
N TYR A 19 -25.74 21.66 -2.37
CA TYR A 19 -24.31 21.87 -2.59
C TYR A 19 -23.73 20.56 -3.13
N VAL A 20 -23.55 20.46 -4.44
CA VAL A 20 -22.67 19.47 -5.05
C VAL A 20 -21.26 19.97 -4.77
N CYS A 21 -20.64 19.49 -3.70
CA CYS A 21 -19.21 19.70 -3.47
C CYS A 21 -18.48 18.94 -4.57
N PRO A 22 -17.81 19.61 -5.51
CA PRO A 22 -17.13 18.93 -6.60
C PRO A 22 -15.92 18.19 -6.04
N VAL A 23 -15.75 16.94 -6.47
CA VAL A 23 -14.47 16.25 -6.35
C VAL A 23 -13.65 16.64 -7.57
N THR A 24 -12.48 17.22 -7.34
CA THR A 24 -11.58 17.64 -8.41
C THR A 24 -10.34 16.76 -8.38
N LEU A 25 -10.09 16.04 -9.49
CA LEU A 25 -8.88 15.27 -9.70
C LEU A 25 -7.98 16.04 -10.67
N THR A 26 -6.79 16.41 -10.19
CA THR A 26 -5.80 17.16 -10.94
C THR A 26 -4.52 16.33 -11.06
N ARG A 27 -4.08 16.10 -12.29
CA ARG A 27 -2.80 15.44 -12.56
C ARG A 27 -1.68 16.47 -12.58
N ASP A 28 -0.69 16.30 -11.71
CA ASP A 28 0.56 17.05 -11.72
C ASP A 28 1.63 16.25 -12.47
N THR A 29 1.84 16.62 -13.72
CA THR A 29 2.80 15.95 -14.61
C THR A 29 4.25 16.22 -14.23
N LYS A 30 4.55 17.29 -13.47
CA LYS A 30 5.92 17.62 -13.08
C LYS A 30 6.40 16.74 -11.95
N ASN A 31 5.52 16.50 -10.98
CA ASN A 31 5.83 15.70 -9.79
C ASN A 31 5.47 14.21 -9.98
N GLY A 32 4.76 13.86 -11.06
CA GLY A 32 4.30 12.50 -11.30
C GLY A 32 3.25 12.09 -10.27
N GLU A 33 2.34 13.00 -9.93
CA GLU A 33 1.33 12.78 -8.88
C GLU A 33 -0.07 13.10 -9.39
N VAL A 34 -1.07 12.54 -8.73
CA VAL A 34 -2.46 12.95 -8.84
C VAL A 34 -2.89 13.50 -7.50
N ARG A 35 -3.41 14.73 -7.52
CA ARG A 35 -4.00 15.37 -6.36
C ARG A 35 -5.51 15.35 -6.52
N VAL A 36 -6.21 14.91 -5.49
CA VAL A 36 -7.67 14.92 -5.43
C VAL A 36 -8.12 15.78 -4.27
N VAL A 37 -9.03 16.69 -4.55
CA VAL A 37 -9.65 17.54 -3.53
C VAL A 37 -11.15 17.35 -3.58
N SER A 38 -11.74 16.94 -2.46
CA SER A 38 -13.18 16.99 -2.23
C SER A 38 -13.46 18.11 -1.23
N GLU A 39 -14.05 19.21 -1.71
CA GLU A 39 -14.28 20.41 -0.91
C GLU A 39 -15.10 20.11 0.35
N GLY A 40 -14.50 20.37 1.52
CA GLY A 40 -15.12 20.16 2.83
C GLY A 40 -14.99 18.73 3.38
N PHE A 41 -14.39 17.81 2.64
CA PHE A 41 -14.18 16.42 3.09
C PHE A 41 -12.70 16.08 3.21
N TYR A 42 -11.98 15.95 2.09
CA TYR A 42 -10.61 15.44 2.10
C TYR A 42 -9.76 15.97 0.96
N GLU A 43 -8.46 15.82 1.16
CA GLU A 43 -7.43 15.96 0.14
C GLU A 43 -6.58 14.67 0.11
N ALA A 44 -6.35 14.15 -1.08
CA ALA A 44 -5.55 12.94 -1.30
C ALA A 44 -4.48 13.17 -2.36
N THR A 45 -3.32 12.53 -2.19
CA THR A 45 -2.24 12.54 -3.19
C THR A 45 -1.82 11.11 -3.51
N VAL A 46 -1.83 10.75 -4.79
CA VAL A 46 -1.36 9.46 -5.30
C VAL A 46 -0.10 9.67 -6.14
N CYS A 47 0.97 8.97 -5.79
CA CYS A 47 2.22 8.97 -6.54
C CYS A 47 2.13 8.03 -7.75
N LEU A 48 2.22 8.56 -8.96
CA LEU A 48 2.10 7.79 -10.22
C LEU A 48 3.38 7.05 -10.63
N SER A 49 4.42 7.01 -9.79
CA SER A 49 5.59 6.15 -10.02
C SER A 49 5.63 4.94 -9.10
N THR A 50 4.87 4.99 -8.00
CA THR A 50 4.83 3.92 -6.98
C THR A 50 3.43 3.37 -6.75
N GLY A 51 2.39 4.12 -7.15
CA GLY A 51 0.99 3.80 -6.87
C GLY A 51 0.58 4.09 -5.43
N ALA A 52 1.49 4.63 -4.63
CA ALA A 52 1.26 4.90 -3.22
C ALA A 52 0.28 6.07 -3.04
N LEU A 53 -0.61 5.94 -2.06
CA LEU A 53 -1.31 7.07 -1.47
C LEU A 53 -0.33 7.75 -0.49
N THR A 54 0.28 8.85 -0.92
CA THR A 54 1.32 9.58 -0.17
C THR A 54 0.76 10.65 0.75
N ARG A 55 -0.54 10.91 0.67
CA ARG A 55 -1.24 11.77 1.61
C ARG A 55 -2.73 11.48 1.58
N LEU A 56 -3.34 11.39 2.74
CA LEU A 56 -4.78 11.57 2.92
C LEU A 56 -5.00 12.46 4.13
N ALA A 57 -5.68 13.58 3.96
CA ALA A 57 -5.98 14.51 5.03
C ALA A 57 -7.44 14.99 4.94
N SER A 58 -8.04 15.34 6.07
CA SER A 58 -9.28 16.12 6.03
C SER A 58 -9.03 17.50 5.43
N THR A 59 -10.02 18.08 4.78
CA THR A 59 -9.96 19.52 4.44
C THR A 59 -10.44 20.35 5.62
N PRO A 60 -9.99 21.62 5.75
CA PRO A 60 -10.47 22.51 6.80
C PRO A 60 -12.00 22.59 6.82
N GLN A 61 -12.60 22.40 8.00
CA GLN A 61 -14.03 22.63 8.19
C GLN A 61 -14.24 24.01 8.80
N VAL A 62 -15.03 24.86 8.15
CA VAL A 62 -15.41 26.17 8.69
C VAL A 62 -16.67 26.00 9.53
N ARG A 63 -16.55 26.22 10.84
CA ARG A 63 -17.67 26.26 11.80
C ARG A 63 -17.76 27.67 12.39
N GLY A 64 -18.71 28.45 11.88
CA GLY A 64 -18.87 29.86 12.27
C GLY A 64 -17.68 30.70 11.78
N THR A 65 -16.98 31.36 12.70
CA THR A 65 -15.76 32.15 12.41
C THR A 65 -14.47 31.36 12.51
N PHE A 66 -14.53 30.08 12.89
CA PHE A 66 -13.35 29.24 13.11
C PHE A 66 -13.19 28.22 11.98
N ALA A 67 -11.99 28.11 11.44
CA ALA A 67 -11.60 27.03 10.55
C ALA A 67 -10.78 26.02 11.34
N GLU A 68 -11.28 24.80 11.46
CA GLU A 68 -10.49 23.70 12.00
C GLU A 68 -9.36 23.36 11.00
N PRO A 69 -8.11 23.20 11.46
CA PRO A 69 -7.01 22.85 10.57
C PRO A 69 -7.22 21.46 9.97
N PRO A 70 -6.66 21.19 8.78
CA PRO A 70 -6.70 19.87 8.19
C PRO A 70 -5.93 18.88 9.07
N VAL A 71 -6.48 17.68 9.25
CA VAL A 71 -5.86 16.59 10.00
C VAL A 71 -5.36 15.57 8.99
N GLU A 72 -4.05 15.32 8.98
CA GLU A 72 -3.48 14.23 8.19
C GLU A 72 -3.87 12.89 8.83
N LEU A 73 -4.31 11.96 7.98
CA LEU A 73 -4.80 10.65 8.37
C LEU A 73 -3.81 9.56 7.96
N ILE A 74 -3.32 9.63 6.72
CA ILE A 74 -2.37 8.68 6.14
C ILE A 74 -1.16 9.45 5.63
N HIS A 75 0.02 9.04 6.09
CA HIS A 75 1.30 9.51 5.58
C HIS A 75 1.71 8.73 4.32
N ARG A 76 1.50 7.41 4.33
CA ARG A 76 1.86 6.56 3.19
C ARG A 76 1.08 5.25 3.19
N ALA A 77 0.54 4.84 2.05
CA ALA A 77 -0.15 3.55 1.95
C ALA A 77 0.00 2.94 0.54
N PHE A 78 -0.11 1.61 0.48
CA PHE A 78 -0.21 0.82 -0.76
C PHE A 78 0.99 0.96 -1.71
N ASP A 79 2.16 1.36 -1.21
CA ASP A 79 3.36 1.54 -2.03
C ASP A 79 4.03 0.22 -2.42
N ARG A 80 3.74 -0.84 -1.68
CA ARG A 80 4.29 -2.18 -1.89
C ARG A 80 3.37 -3.26 -1.32
N PRO A 81 3.43 -4.48 -1.87
CA PRO A 81 2.80 -5.64 -1.25
C PRO A 81 3.50 -5.98 0.07
N ASN A 82 2.72 -6.38 1.06
CA ASN A 82 3.22 -6.91 2.33
C ASN A 82 3.15 -8.44 2.28
N VAL A 83 4.22 -9.04 1.74
CA VAL A 83 4.37 -10.51 1.60
C VAL A 83 5.47 -11.09 2.49
N TRP A 84 5.94 -10.31 3.47
CA TRP A 84 6.96 -10.71 4.42
C TRP A 84 6.53 -10.43 5.85
N ARG A 85 6.93 -11.29 6.78
CA ARG A 85 6.82 -11.04 8.22
C ARG A 85 8.15 -11.34 8.90
N ARG A 86 8.42 -10.67 10.02
CA ARG A 86 9.51 -11.08 10.90
C ARG A 86 9.26 -12.53 11.37
N PRO A 87 10.20 -13.47 11.17
CA PRO A 87 10.02 -14.85 11.60
C PRO A 87 9.79 -14.96 13.11
N THR A 88 8.87 -15.84 13.48
CA THR A 88 8.67 -16.32 14.86
C THR A 88 9.55 -17.54 15.13
N ASP A 89 9.66 -17.98 16.37
CA ASP A 89 10.44 -19.19 16.72
C ASP A 89 9.95 -20.44 15.96
N ASN A 90 8.65 -20.55 15.70
CA ASN A 90 8.08 -21.65 14.91
C ASN A 90 8.45 -21.60 13.43
N ASP A 91 8.80 -20.42 12.90
CA ASP A 91 9.27 -20.27 11.52
C ASP A 91 10.76 -20.58 11.40
N ILE A 92 11.48 -20.52 12.52
CA ILE A 92 12.92 -20.71 12.65
C ILE A 92 13.16 -22.14 13.16
N CYS A 93 13.19 -23.11 12.25
CA CYS A 93 13.69 -24.44 12.55
C CYS A 93 15.15 -24.59 12.08
N PRO A 94 15.95 -25.47 12.71
CA PRO A 94 17.27 -25.81 12.20
C PRO A 94 17.21 -26.32 10.75
N GLY A 95 18.10 -25.80 9.91
CA GLY A 95 18.28 -26.25 8.54
C GLY A 95 17.49 -25.46 7.48
N SER A 96 17.76 -25.80 6.22
CA SER A 96 17.28 -25.11 5.02
C SER A 96 15.78 -25.34 4.71
N ARG A 97 15.12 -26.23 5.46
CA ARG A 97 13.70 -26.55 5.29
C ARG A 97 12.76 -25.71 6.15
N SER A 98 13.29 -24.86 7.03
CA SER A 98 12.46 -23.95 7.82
C SER A 98 11.71 -22.96 6.92
N TYR A 99 10.54 -22.49 7.36
CA TYR A 99 9.76 -21.51 6.61
C TYR A 99 10.56 -20.22 6.41
N ALA A 100 11.23 -19.74 7.45
CA ALA A 100 12.07 -18.53 7.36
C ALA A 100 13.19 -18.67 6.31
N ALA A 101 13.86 -19.83 6.24
CA ALA A 101 14.90 -20.07 5.23
C ALA A 101 14.33 -20.11 3.81
N GLN A 102 13.17 -20.75 3.62
CA GLN A 102 12.48 -20.75 2.33
C GLN A 102 12.09 -19.33 1.91
N TRP A 103 11.45 -18.56 2.79
CA TRP A 103 11.02 -17.19 2.48
C TRP A 103 12.18 -16.28 2.04
N LYS A 104 13.32 -16.38 2.73
CA LYS A 104 14.54 -15.63 2.36
C LYS A 104 15.13 -16.10 1.04
N ARG A 105 15.15 -17.42 0.78
CA ARG A 105 15.62 -17.97 -0.50
C ARG A 105 14.78 -17.49 -1.68
N HIS A 106 13.47 -17.39 -1.50
CA HIS A 106 12.55 -16.80 -2.48
C HIS A 106 12.57 -15.27 -2.50
N GLY A 107 13.36 -14.64 -1.62
CA GLY A 107 13.56 -13.21 -1.49
C GLY A 107 12.30 -12.41 -1.18
N LEU A 108 11.40 -12.98 -0.38
CA LEU A 108 10.16 -12.31 0.03
C LEU A 108 10.44 -11.06 0.90
N ASP A 109 11.56 -11.03 1.60
CA ASP A 109 12.04 -9.91 2.43
C ASP A 109 12.61 -8.73 1.63
N ARG A 110 12.73 -8.90 0.31
CA ARG A 110 13.54 -8.05 -0.58
C ARG A 110 12.87 -7.87 -1.94
N MET A 111 11.54 -7.80 -1.92
CA MET A 111 10.72 -7.54 -3.10
C MET A 111 10.89 -6.07 -3.52
N GLU A 112 11.27 -5.88 -4.77
CA GLU A 112 11.50 -4.59 -5.42
C GLU A 112 10.56 -4.44 -6.62
N PRO A 113 10.09 -3.22 -6.93
CA PRO A 113 9.26 -2.99 -8.10
C PRO A 113 10.06 -3.22 -9.38
N SER A 114 9.60 -4.11 -10.25
CA SER A 114 10.22 -4.41 -11.54
C SER A 114 9.55 -3.71 -12.72
N SER A 115 8.25 -3.40 -12.60
CA SER A 115 7.53 -2.59 -13.57
C SER A 115 6.38 -1.84 -12.92
N PHE A 116 5.99 -0.73 -13.54
CA PHE A 116 4.92 0.12 -13.04
C PHE A 116 4.11 0.72 -14.18
N ARG A 117 2.78 0.76 -14.01
CA ARG A 117 1.85 1.48 -14.87
C ARG A 117 0.75 2.13 -14.04
N ALA A 118 0.44 3.39 -14.34
CA ALA A 118 -0.74 4.06 -13.80
C ALA A 118 -1.65 4.56 -14.93
N ASP A 119 -2.95 4.31 -14.78
CA ASP A 119 -4.01 4.85 -15.61
C ASP A 119 -4.85 5.82 -14.74
N VAL A 120 -5.13 7.01 -15.25
CA VAL A 120 -5.86 8.07 -14.54
C VAL A 120 -7.06 8.49 -15.37
N ASP A 121 -8.24 8.43 -14.77
CA ASP A 121 -9.49 8.91 -15.38
C ASP A 121 -10.07 10.05 -14.53
N THR A 122 -9.99 11.27 -15.08
CA THR A 122 -10.50 12.47 -14.42
C THR A 122 -12.02 12.58 -14.46
N GLN A 123 -12.69 11.91 -15.41
CA GLN A 123 -14.15 11.93 -15.53
C GLN A 123 -14.78 10.92 -14.60
N ALA A 124 -14.22 9.70 -14.54
CA ALA A 124 -14.65 8.67 -13.60
C ALA A 124 -14.10 8.89 -12.18
N LEU A 125 -13.15 9.82 -12.00
CA LEU A 125 -12.46 10.09 -10.74
C LEU A 125 -11.79 8.83 -10.18
N THR A 126 -11.02 8.16 -11.03
CA THR A 126 -10.31 6.93 -10.67
C THR A 126 -8.82 7.01 -11.00
N VAL A 127 -8.03 6.30 -10.20
CA VAL A 127 -6.60 6.06 -10.45
C VAL A 127 -6.35 4.58 -10.26
N ILE A 128 -5.80 3.93 -11.29
CA ILE A 128 -5.46 2.50 -11.24
C ILE A 128 -3.95 2.36 -11.42
N CYS A 129 -3.28 1.81 -10.41
CA CYS A 129 -1.85 1.56 -10.42
C CYS A 129 -1.60 0.06 -10.44
N ARG A 130 -0.77 -0.41 -11.36
CA ARG A 130 -0.33 -1.81 -11.49
C ARG A 130 1.17 -1.84 -11.37
N CYS A 131 1.68 -2.63 -10.44
CA CYS A 131 3.09 -2.77 -10.19
C CYS A 131 3.45 -4.25 -10.05
N ALA A 132 4.43 -4.70 -10.83
CA ALA A 132 5.03 -6.01 -10.63
C ALA A 132 6.21 -5.87 -9.67
N PHE A 133 6.34 -6.84 -8.77
CA PHE A 133 7.45 -6.94 -7.84
C PHE A 133 8.19 -8.25 -8.04
N GLU A 134 9.52 -8.17 -7.98
CA GLU A 134 10.44 -9.29 -8.04
C GLU A 134 11.43 -9.22 -6.88
N PRO A 135 12.04 -10.34 -6.47
CA PRO A 135 13.09 -10.31 -5.47
C PRO A 135 14.31 -9.60 -6.06
N GLY A 136 14.91 -8.67 -5.32
CA GLY A 136 16.11 -7.95 -5.74
C GLY A 136 17.36 -8.86 -5.81
N PRO A 137 18.59 -8.32 -5.68
CA PRO A 137 19.83 -9.10 -5.56
C PRO A 137 20.16 -9.58 -4.12
N PRO A 138 20.39 -10.87 -3.85
CA PRO A 138 20.61 -11.39 -2.49
C PRO A 138 21.77 -10.68 -1.77
N ASP A 139 21.64 -10.52 -0.45
CA ASP A 139 22.64 -9.85 0.37
C ASP A 139 23.99 -10.58 0.26
N ALA A 140 25.08 -9.83 0.06
CA ALA A 140 26.43 -10.38 -0.10
C ALA A 140 26.93 -11.21 1.12
N SER A 141 26.27 -11.08 2.27
CA SER A 141 26.56 -11.76 3.53
C SER A 141 25.76 -13.06 3.73
N GLY A 142 24.81 -13.39 2.84
CA GLY A 142 24.06 -14.64 2.85
C GLY A 142 24.46 -15.51 1.67
N GLY A 143 25.41 -16.43 1.88
CA GLY A 143 25.74 -17.56 0.99
C GLY A 143 25.48 -17.37 -0.50
N ALA A 144 26.51 -16.95 -1.23
CA ALA A 144 26.67 -16.95 -2.68
C ALA A 144 25.39 -17.15 -3.52
N CYS A 145 24.91 -16.05 -4.12
CA CYS A 145 24.10 -16.07 -5.32
C CYS A 145 24.66 -14.97 -6.23
N ILE A 146 25.63 -15.33 -7.07
CA ILE A 146 26.36 -14.42 -7.95
C ILE A 146 25.49 -14.04 -9.16
N GLY A 147 25.20 -12.73 -9.29
CA GLY A 147 25.19 -11.93 -10.52
C GLY A 147 24.43 -12.40 -11.77
N GLY A 148 23.39 -11.63 -12.13
CA GLY A 148 23.10 -11.21 -13.51
C GLY A 148 22.74 -12.29 -14.54
N GLY A 149 21.43 -12.47 -14.77
CA GLY A 149 20.91 -13.26 -15.89
C GLY A 149 21.10 -14.77 -15.69
N GLU A 150 20.07 -15.43 -15.15
CA GLU A 150 20.11 -16.87 -14.82
C GLU A 150 21.21 -17.24 -13.80
N THR A 151 20.95 -17.04 -12.50
CA THR A 151 21.94 -17.40 -11.48
C THR A 151 21.74 -18.83 -11.00
N TYR A 152 22.81 -19.60 -11.16
CA TYR A 152 23.03 -20.92 -10.61
C TYR A 152 23.64 -20.77 -9.19
N SER A 153 23.20 -21.56 -8.22
CA SER A 153 23.97 -21.79 -6.99
C SER A 153 25.28 -22.51 -7.30
N ASP A 154 26.26 -22.53 -6.39
CA ASP A 154 27.49 -23.36 -6.47
C ASP A 154 27.22 -24.87 -6.72
N SER A 155 25.97 -25.30 -6.59
CA SER A 155 25.45 -26.64 -6.85
C SER A 155 24.64 -26.79 -8.14
N GLY A 156 24.58 -25.76 -8.98
CA GLY A 156 23.87 -25.83 -10.26
C GLY A 156 22.34 -25.65 -10.16
N HIS A 157 21.80 -25.14 -9.05
CA HIS A 157 20.36 -24.92 -8.90
C HIS A 157 19.96 -23.48 -9.30
N ARG A 158 18.94 -23.38 -10.16
CA ARG A 158 18.35 -22.11 -10.60
C ARG A 158 17.79 -21.32 -9.41
N CYS A 159 18.04 -20.01 -9.33
CA CYS A 159 17.31 -19.15 -8.41
C CYS A 159 15.85 -19.00 -8.89
N TRP A 160 14.90 -19.43 -8.06
CA TRP A 160 13.48 -19.33 -8.39
C TRP A 160 12.87 -18.10 -7.72
N LYS A 161 12.14 -17.31 -8.50
CA LYS A 161 11.65 -15.99 -8.07
C LYS A 161 10.17 -16.06 -7.75
N ALA A 162 9.81 -15.52 -6.57
CA ALA A 162 8.44 -15.14 -6.28
C ALA A 162 8.08 -13.91 -7.14
N HIS A 163 6.94 -13.94 -7.83
CA HIS A 163 6.45 -12.79 -8.58
C HIS A 163 5.14 -12.32 -7.97
N VAL A 164 5.04 -11.01 -7.69
CA VAL A 164 3.84 -10.40 -7.13
C VAL A 164 3.36 -9.29 -8.04
N MET A 165 2.15 -9.43 -8.57
CA MET A 165 1.43 -8.34 -9.23
C MET A 165 0.53 -7.66 -8.21
N HIS A 166 0.79 -6.39 -7.93
CA HIS A 166 0.04 -5.55 -7.01
C HIS A 166 -0.73 -4.50 -7.81
N THR A 167 -2.06 -4.56 -7.76
CA THR A 167 -2.94 -3.58 -8.38
C THR A 167 -3.70 -2.82 -7.31
N VAL A 168 -3.63 -1.50 -7.34
CA VAL A 168 -4.36 -0.61 -6.45
C VAL A 168 -5.27 0.27 -7.29
N GLU A 169 -6.55 0.24 -6.97
CA GLU A 169 -7.58 1.06 -7.60
C GLU A 169 -8.13 2.03 -6.56
N TYR A 170 -7.99 3.32 -6.86
CA TYR A 170 -8.59 4.39 -6.08
C TYR A 170 -9.84 4.90 -6.80
N SER A 171 -10.95 4.96 -6.07
CA SER A 171 -12.18 5.63 -6.51
C SER A 171 -12.52 6.75 -5.54
N PHE A 172 -12.63 7.96 -6.07
CA PHE A 172 -12.83 9.17 -5.29
C PHE A 172 -14.29 9.61 -5.35
N GLN A 173 -14.93 9.64 -4.19
CA GLN A 173 -16.30 10.11 -4.02
C GLN A 173 -16.29 11.34 -3.12
N ARG A 174 -17.45 11.98 -2.94
CA ARG A 174 -17.55 13.21 -2.16
C ARG A 174 -16.98 13.05 -0.74
N ASP A 175 -17.39 12.03 -0.01
CA ASP A 175 -17.14 11.87 1.42
C ASP A 175 -16.21 10.71 1.76
N ARG A 176 -15.74 9.98 0.76
CA ARG A 176 -14.87 8.82 0.94
C ARG A 176 -13.92 8.58 -0.22
N VAL A 177 -12.82 7.93 0.11
CA VAL A 177 -11.92 7.28 -0.84
C VAL A 177 -12.13 5.77 -0.71
N SER A 178 -12.50 5.12 -1.81
CA SER A 178 -12.56 3.66 -1.87
C SER A 178 -11.27 3.13 -2.48
N VAL A 179 -10.69 2.12 -1.86
CA VAL A 179 -9.44 1.49 -2.33
C VAL A 179 -9.69 0.01 -2.57
N GLY A 180 -9.57 -0.42 -3.82
CA GLY A 180 -9.52 -1.83 -4.20
C GLY A 180 -8.06 -2.27 -4.32
N VAL A 181 -7.70 -3.38 -3.69
CA VAL A 181 -6.36 -3.97 -3.82
C VAL A 181 -6.51 -5.39 -4.35
N THR A 182 -5.86 -5.67 -5.47
CA THR A 182 -5.74 -7.01 -6.03
C THR A 182 -4.28 -7.43 -6.02
N MET A 183 -4.01 -8.59 -5.42
CA MET A 183 -2.67 -9.17 -5.40
C MET A 183 -2.70 -10.55 -6.07
N ALA A 184 -1.97 -10.69 -7.15
CA ALA A 184 -1.68 -12.00 -7.73
C ALA A 184 -0.25 -12.38 -7.36
N VAL A 185 -0.12 -13.46 -6.59
CA VAL A 185 1.17 -13.99 -6.13
C VAL A 185 1.43 -15.31 -6.85
N SER A 186 2.66 -15.48 -7.35
CA SER A 186 3.06 -16.71 -8.04
C SER A 186 4.48 -17.09 -7.69
N ASP A 187 4.74 -18.38 -7.75
CA ASP A 187 6.08 -18.97 -7.65
C ASP A 187 6.39 -19.62 -8.99
N SER A 188 7.54 -19.28 -9.55
CA SER A 188 8.02 -19.82 -10.83
C SER A 188 8.63 -21.21 -10.70
N ASN A 189 8.77 -21.75 -9.48
CA ASN A 189 9.38 -23.04 -9.25
C ASN A 189 8.56 -24.21 -9.78
N ARG A 190 9.18 -25.03 -10.63
CA ARG A 190 8.58 -26.25 -11.20
C ARG A 190 8.90 -27.49 -10.37
N ASP A 191 9.94 -27.44 -9.54
CA ASP A 191 10.35 -28.53 -8.68
C ASP A 191 9.58 -28.45 -7.36
N GLU A 192 8.73 -29.44 -7.11
CA GLU A 192 7.88 -29.49 -5.90
C GLU A 192 8.69 -29.40 -4.60
N ALA A 193 9.91 -29.94 -4.60
CA ALA A 193 10.79 -29.95 -3.44
C ALA A 193 11.25 -28.55 -3.00
N ASP A 194 11.36 -27.61 -3.95
CA ASP A 194 11.86 -26.25 -3.72
C ASP A 194 10.76 -25.19 -3.89
N ARG A 195 9.51 -25.60 -4.12
CA ARG A 195 8.38 -24.67 -4.23
C ARG A 195 8.09 -24.01 -2.89
N LEU A 196 7.75 -22.72 -2.93
CA LEU A 196 7.33 -21.97 -1.76
C LEU A 196 6.08 -22.62 -1.15
N LYS A 197 6.26 -23.27 0.01
CA LYS A 197 5.20 -24.06 0.65
C LYS A 197 4.12 -23.21 1.28
N SER A 198 4.47 -22.02 1.75
CA SER A 198 3.55 -21.11 2.42
C SER A 198 4.05 -19.67 2.32
N TRP A 199 3.10 -18.75 2.15
CA TRP A 199 3.36 -17.33 2.23
C TRP A 199 3.24 -16.88 3.69
N PRO A 200 4.19 -16.08 4.22
CA PRO A 200 4.11 -15.61 5.60
C PRO A 200 2.89 -14.69 5.82
N ARG A 201 2.49 -13.97 4.78
CA ARG A 201 1.30 -13.12 4.71
C ARG A 201 1.06 -12.67 3.27
N VAL A 202 -0.15 -12.17 3.02
CA VAL A 202 -0.53 -11.46 1.80
C VAL A 202 -1.39 -10.28 2.24
N GLY A 203 -0.93 -9.05 2.00
CA GLY A 203 -1.68 -7.87 2.38
C GLY A 203 -0.97 -6.58 2.02
N VAL A 204 -1.36 -5.52 2.72
CA VAL A 204 -0.85 -4.16 2.54
C VAL A 204 -0.36 -3.61 3.87
N SER A 205 0.42 -2.53 3.79
CA SER A 205 0.84 -1.75 4.94
C SER A 205 0.45 -0.29 4.74
N LEU A 206 0.09 0.36 5.84
CA LEU A 206 -0.19 1.78 5.88
C LEU A 206 0.60 2.41 7.03
N GLU A 207 1.15 3.58 6.76
CA GLU A 207 1.75 4.48 7.73
C GLU A 207 0.72 5.56 8.06
N LEU A 208 0.16 5.48 9.26
CA LEU A 208 -0.81 6.45 9.76
C LEU A 208 -0.08 7.71 10.21
N ALA A 209 -0.73 8.86 10.04
CA ALA A 209 -0.20 10.11 10.57
C ALA A 209 -0.17 10.08 12.10
N ALA A 210 0.83 10.73 12.71
CA ALA A 210 1.03 10.74 14.16
C ALA A 210 -0.20 11.19 14.95
N ALA A 211 -0.98 12.13 14.39
CA ALA A 211 -2.21 12.63 14.99
C ALA A 211 -3.27 11.52 15.20
N VAL A 212 -3.29 10.50 14.34
CA VAL A 212 -4.23 9.37 14.47
C VAL A 212 -3.84 8.45 15.63
N GLY A 213 -2.53 8.21 15.82
CA GLY A 213 -2.02 7.33 16.88
C GLY A 213 -2.33 7.81 18.30
N GLN A 214 -2.61 9.11 18.48
CA GLN A 214 -2.95 9.70 19.77
C GLN A 214 -4.42 9.52 20.17
N VAL A 215 -5.30 9.17 19.23
CA VAL A 215 -6.77 9.16 19.44
C VAL A 215 -7.26 7.80 19.99
N GLY A 216 -6.39 6.80 20.08
CA GLY A 216 -6.77 5.43 20.43
C GLY A 216 -7.45 4.74 19.23
N THR A 217 -7.06 3.50 18.95
CA THR A 217 -7.61 2.75 17.82
C THR A 217 -8.68 1.81 18.30
N THR A 218 -9.94 2.07 17.93
CA THR A 218 -11.00 1.09 18.16
C THR A 218 -11.18 0.20 16.93
N TYR A 219 -11.44 -1.08 17.16
CA TYR A 219 -11.72 -2.03 16.08
C TYR A 219 -12.85 -2.98 16.45
N LEU A 220 -13.65 -3.38 15.45
CA LEU A 220 -14.64 -4.44 15.55
C LEU A 220 -13.99 -5.74 15.06
N GLY A 221 -13.74 -6.69 15.95
CA GLY A 221 -13.04 -7.92 15.59
C GLY A 221 -12.82 -8.89 16.75
N GLU A 222 -11.95 -9.87 16.52
CA GLU A 222 -11.47 -10.82 17.52
C GLU A 222 -10.39 -10.14 18.39
N GLY A 223 -10.54 -10.21 19.71
CA GLY A 223 -9.64 -9.56 20.67
C GLY A 223 -9.98 -9.94 22.12
N PRO A 224 -9.45 -9.24 23.14
CA PRO A 224 -8.60 -8.03 23.05
C PRO A 224 -7.11 -8.34 22.85
N HIS A 225 -6.69 -9.58 23.05
CA HIS A 225 -5.30 -10.00 22.90
C HIS A 225 -4.97 -10.34 21.44
N GLU A 226 -3.68 -10.39 21.13
CA GLU A 226 -3.17 -10.84 19.84
C GLU A 226 -3.65 -12.27 19.54
N CYS A 227 -4.26 -12.46 18.37
CA CYS A 227 -4.75 -13.75 17.92
C CYS A 227 -4.33 -14.06 16.48
N TYR A 228 -4.00 -15.32 16.22
CA TYR A 228 -3.61 -15.84 14.91
C TYR A 228 -4.65 -16.86 14.42
N PRO A 229 -4.72 -17.17 13.11
CA PRO A 229 -5.71 -18.12 12.57
C PRO A 229 -5.77 -19.47 13.30
N ASP A 230 -4.61 -19.98 13.75
CA ASP A 230 -4.43 -21.21 14.52
C ASP A 230 -4.48 -21.01 16.05
N ARG A 231 -4.53 -19.77 16.53
CA ARG A 231 -4.52 -19.38 17.95
C ARG A 231 -5.49 -18.23 18.24
N ARG A 232 -6.79 -18.50 18.05
CA ARG A 232 -7.87 -17.51 18.25
C ARG A 232 -9.07 -17.99 19.06
N ALA A 233 -9.05 -19.22 19.55
CA ALA A 233 -10.20 -19.81 20.26
C ALA A 233 -10.59 -19.04 21.54
N ALA A 234 -9.63 -18.35 22.17
CA ALA A 234 -9.88 -17.52 23.35
C ALA A 234 -10.28 -16.07 23.00
N ALA A 235 -10.25 -15.67 21.72
CA ALA A 235 -10.54 -14.30 21.31
C ALA A 235 -12.06 -14.08 21.20
N HIS A 236 -12.54 -13.00 21.79
CA HIS A 236 -13.94 -12.60 21.73
C HIS A 236 -14.17 -11.64 20.56
N ARG A 237 -15.27 -11.85 19.84
CA ARG A 237 -15.74 -10.90 18.83
C ARG A 237 -16.47 -9.74 19.49
N GLY A 238 -16.00 -8.51 19.26
CA GLY A 238 -16.56 -7.30 19.85
C GLY A 238 -15.84 -6.04 19.41
N ILE A 239 -16.22 -4.92 20.00
CA ILE A 239 -15.50 -3.64 19.86
C ILE A 239 -14.41 -3.62 20.94
N HIS A 240 -13.16 -3.46 20.51
CA HIS A 240 -11.98 -3.38 21.37
C HIS A 240 -11.28 -2.03 21.17
N ALA A 241 -10.50 -1.60 22.16
CA ALA A 241 -9.74 -0.35 22.20
C ALA A 241 -8.25 -0.62 22.42
#